data_AF-A0A945GK21-F1
#
_entry.id   AF-A0A945GK21-F1
#
_cell.length_a   1.000
_cell.length_b   1.000
_cell.length_c   1.000
_cell.angle_alpha   90.00
_cell.angle_beta   90.00
_cell.angle_gamma   90.00
#
_symmetry.space_group_name_H-M   'P 1'
#
loop_
_entity.id
_entity.type
_entity.pdbx_description
1 polymer ?
#
loop_
_entity_poly.entity_id
_entity_poly.type
_entity_poly.pdbx_seq_one_letter_code
_entity_poly.pdbx_strand_id
1 'polypeptide(L)' 'MNNLRWYTAQLDGLPTGSRKKLTQQLMRSVRRGGLPTRREWQSAVQRVTGVGVR' A
#
# COMPACT_ATOMS: atom_id res chain seq x y z
N MET A 1 -15.75 -7.78 3.19
CA MET A 1 -14.28 -7.69 3.38
C MET A 1 -13.49 -7.98 2.09
N ASN A 2 -13.95 -7.57 0.90
CA ASN A 2 -13.26 -7.86 -0.38
C ASN A 2 -12.31 -6.76 -0.87
N ASN A 3 -12.43 -5.52 -0.38
CA ASN A 3 -11.65 -4.40 -0.92
C ASN A 3 -10.18 -4.40 -0.47
N LEU A 4 -9.86 -4.92 0.71
CA LEU A 4 -8.50 -4.91 1.26
C LEU A 4 -7.54 -5.89 0.56
N ARG A 5 -8.05 -6.99 0.01
CA ARG A 5 -7.25 -8.04 -0.66
C ARG A 5 -6.41 -7.47 -1.80
N TRP A 6 -6.96 -6.53 -2.56
CA TRP A 6 -6.24 -5.87 -3.66
C TRP A 6 -5.07 -5.02 -3.15
N TYR A 7 -5.24 -4.30 -2.02
CA TYR A 7 -4.17 -3.49 -1.43
C TYR A 7 -3.07 -4.36 -0.83
N THR A 8 -3.44 -5.43 -0.12
CA THR A 8 -2.49 -6.35 0.51
C THR A 8 -1.76 -7.22 -0.52
N ALA A 9 -2.37 -7.53 -1.66
CA ALA A 9 -1.70 -8.25 -2.75
C ALA A 9 -0.48 -7.48 -3.29
N GLN A 10 -0.52 -6.14 -3.30
CA GLN A 10 0.63 -5.32 -3.70
C GLN A 10 1.74 -5.24 -2.64
N LEU A 11 1.47 -5.74 -1.44
CA LEU A 11 2.47 -5.84 -0.37
C LEU A 11 3.20 -7.18 -0.38
N ASP A 12 2.64 -8.16 -1.10
CA ASP A 12 3.23 -9.48 -1.26
C ASP A 12 4.48 -9.38 -2.14
N GLY A 13 5.57 -10.00 -1.71
CA GLY A 13 6.88 -9.89 -2.36
C GLY A 13 7.66 -8.60 -2.07
N LEU A 14 7.12 -7.64 -1.32
CA LEU A 14 7.87 -6.44 -0.93
C LEU A 14 8.85 -6.72 0.23
N PRO A 15 10.02 -6.03 0.26
CA PRO A 15 10.92 -6.07 1.41
C PRO A 15 10.18 -5.72 2.71
N THR A 16 10.54 -6.38 3.81
CA THR A 16 9.86 -6.23 5.11
C THR A 16 9.72 -4.77 5.56
N GLY A 17 10.72 -3.92 5.28
CA GLY A 17 10.67 -2.48 5.57
C GLY A 17 9.58 -1.73 4.80
N SER A 18 9.55 -1.90 3.48
CA SER A 18 8.54 -1.30 2.58
C SER A 18 7.14 -1.82 2.87
N ARG A 19 7.02 -3.13 3.11
CA ARG A 19 5.78 -3.78 3.53
C ARG A 19 5.24 -3.17 4.83
N LYS A 20 6.07 -3.08 5.88
CA LYS A 20 5.65 -2.52 7.18
C LYS A 20 5.16 -1.08 7.04
N LYS A 21 5.86 -0.26 6.25
CA LYS A 21 5.50 1.15 6.01
C LYS A 21 4.16 1.28 5.29
N LEU A 22 3.93 0.51 4.23
CA LEU A 22 2.68 0.53 3.48
C LEU A 22 1.51 -0.07 4.28
N THR A 23 1.72 -1.16 5.04
CA THR A 23 0.69 -1.70 5.94
C THR A 23 0.27 -0.65 6.97
N GLN A 24 1.22 0.07 7.57
CA GLN A 24 0.90 1.17 8.50
C GLN A 24 0.10 2.29 7.82
N GLN A 25 0.45 2.64 6.58
CA GLN A 25 -0.29 3.65 5.81
C GLN A 25 -1.73 3.21 5.51
N LEU A 26 -1.92 1.95 5.08
CA LEU A 26 -3.24 1.38 4.81
C LEU A 26 -4.10 1.35 6.07
N MET A 27 -3.54 0.88 7.19
CA MET A 27 -4.24 0.83 8.48
C MET A 27 -4.62 2.23 8.98
N ARG A 28 -3.78 3.24 8.76
CA ARG A 28 -4.11 4.64 9.09
C ARG A 28 -5.29 5.14 8.25
N SER A 29 -5.32 4.83 6.95
CA SER A 29 -6.43 5.22 6.08
C SER A 29 -7.74 4.55 6.49
N VAL A 30 -7.70 3.23 6.75
CA VAL A 30 -8.85 2.48 7.30
C VAL A 30 -9.35 3.11 8.59
N ARG A 31 -8.45 3.45 9.53
CA ARG A 31 -8.81 4.10 10.80
C ARG A 31 -9.43 5.49 10.61
N ARG A 32 -9.06 6.22 9.55
CA ARG A 32 -9.65 7.52 9.18
C ARG A 32 -10.99 7.39 8.46
N GLY A 33 -11.49 6.17 8.24
CA GLY A 33 -12.80 5.91 7.64
C GLY A 33 -12.79 5.87 6.11
N GLY A 34 -11.62 5.84 5.46
CA GLY A 34 -11.54 5.84 4.00
C GLY A 34 -10.34 5.06 3.47
N LEU A 35 -10.58 4.18 2.51
CA LEU A 35 -9.49 3.54 1.77
C LEU A 35 -8.93 4.51 0.73
N PRO A 36 -7.60 4.52 0.50
CA PRO A 36 -7.04 5.27 -0.61
C PRO A 36 -7.63 4.72 -1.92
N THR A 37 -7.79 5.56 -2.93
CA THR A 37 -8.12 5.07 -4.27
C THR A 37 -7.00 4.18 -4.81
N ARG A 38 -7.29 3.34 -5.81
CA ARG A 38 -6.28 2.47 -6.45
C ARG A 38 -5.08 3.27 -6.99
N ARG A 39 -5.31 4.45 -7.56
CA ARG A 39 -4.28 5.34 -8.11
C ARG A 39 -3.39 5.91 -7.01
N GLU A 40 -3.99 6.40 -5.92
CA GLU A 40 -3.24 6.92 -4.76
C GLU A 40 -2.41 5.82 -4.10
N TRP A 41 -2.98 4.62 -3.98
CA TRP A 41 -2.28 3.48 -3.42
C TRP A 41 -1.09 3.04 -4.27
N GLN A 42 -1.25 2.93 -5.60
CA GLN A 42 -0.13 2.62 -6.49
C GLN A 42 0.97 3.67 -6.41
N SER A 43 0.62 4.96 -6.35
CA SER A 43 1.61 6.03 -6.15
C SER A 43 2.32 5.90 -4.80
N ALA A 44 1.61 5.54 -3.73
CA ALA A 44 2.21 5.29 -2.42
C ALA A 44 3.16 4.08 -2.44
N VAL A 45 2.75 2.99 -3.09
CA VAL A 45 3.59 1.79 -3.28
C VAL A 45 4.86 2.15 -4.03
N GLN A 46 4.76 2.82 -5.20
CA GLN A 46 5.92 3.26 -5.98
C GLN A 46 6.88 4.16 -5.18
N ARG A 47 6.34 5.13 -4.42
CA ARG A 47 7.15 6.01 -3.56
C ARG A 47 7.89 5.26 -2.45
N VAL A 48 7.27 4.22 -1.88
CA VAL A 48 7.85 3.46 -0.77
C VAL A 48 8.81 2.38 -1.25
N THR A 49 8.52 1.73 -2.37
CA THR A 49 9.39 0.69 -2.93
C THR A 49 10.58 1.26 -3.67
N GLY A 50 10.54 2.54 -4.08
CA GLY A 50 11.63 3.17 -4.82
C GLY A 50 11.86 2.54 -6.19
N VAL A 51 10.94 1.69 -6.66
CA VAL A 51 10.95 1.16 -8.03
C VAL A 51 10.46 2.27 -8.95
N GLY A 52 11.34 3.26 -9.17
CA GLY A 52 11.39 3.91 -10.46
C GLY A 52 11.80 2.84 -11.46
N VAL A 53 10.97 2.63 -12.48
CA VAL A 53 11.41 1.90 -13.67
C VAL A 53 12.70 2.58 -14.13
N ARG A 54 13.81 1.85 -14.05
CA ARG A 54 15.00 2.14 -14.83
C ARG A 54 15.11 1.06 -15.87
#